data_AF-A0A443SF37-F1
#
_entry.id   AF-A0A443SF37-F1
#
_cell.length_a   1.000
_cell.length_b   1.000
_cell.length_c   1.000
_cell.angle_alpha   90.00
_cell.angle_beta   90.00
_cell.angle_gamma   90.00
#
_symmetry.space_group_name_H-M   'P 1'
#
loop_
_entity.id
_entity.type
_entity.pdbx_description
1 polymer ?
#
loop_
_entity_poly.entity_id
_entity_poly.type
_entity_poly.pdbx_seq_one_letter_code
_entity_poly.pdbx_strand_id
1 'polypeptide(L)'
;MGFEYPWQYSFPPFFTLQPNLETRKVQLEGWKSLILSYCQHNRIYSLEVQQYLNEPLFNNREINRQLNYDTLVTILDYLREKGNIEWTDKRKVKCFVYWKTPEEWANVIYQWVQKKSLTNTVCTFYEILSGDDTSKEEFHGLNEDVFRKAINPFGQTFISDDFLLSAIGACAAVGNALCRLLAGHLKDMVTYKKCCIPLSAIATVLVSTLIFTTEFHPLFYAAWIVISVSITGSQYALMPSAVTEYFGERYASINIGLVYMSTVIANILGAVGSQVLTQYIGWKGMIAVIAFCTLIDFEKVG
;
A
#
# COMPACT_ATOMS: atom_id res chain seq x y z
N MET A 1 -8.69 40.38 8.19
CA MET A 1 -9.69 40.55 9.28
C MET A 1 -9.19 39.75 10.47
N GLY A 2 -9.34 40.26 11.69
CA GLY A 2 -8.93 39.51 12.89
C GLY A 2 -9.81 38.28 13.11
N PHE A 3 -9.30 37.31 13.87
CA PHE A 3 -10.06 36.14 14.29
C PHE A 3 -11.13 36.53 15.31
N GLU A 4 -12.39 36.13 15.11
CA GLU A 4 -13.45 36.31 16.10
C GLU A 4 -13.42 35.19 17.13
N TYR A 5 -13.17 35.56 18.38
CA TYR A 5 -13.20 34.61 19.49
C TYR A 5 -14.64 34.28 19.89
N PRO A 6 -14.94 33.01 20.21
CA PRO A 6 -16.26 32.62 20.68
C PRO A 6 -16.49 33.11 22.11
N TRP A 7 -17.75 33.23 22.52
CA TRP A 7 -18.11 33.77 23.84
C TRP A 7 -17.47 33.02 25.02
N GLN A 8 -17.20 31.72 24.86
CA GLN A 8 -16.52 30.89 25.86
C GLN A 8 -15.10 31.40 26.16
N TYR A 9 -14.42 32.02 25.20
CA TYR A 9 -13.08 32.58 25.38
C TYR A 9 -13.07 33.78 26.33
N SER A 10 -14.19 34.49 26.48
CA SER A 10 -14.35 35.57 27.46
C SER A 10 -14.93 35.09 28.80
N PHE A 11 -15.16 33.78 28.96
CA PHE A 11 -15.71 33.19 30.17
C PHE A 11 -14.59 32.64 31.08
N PRO A 12 -14.29 33.26 32.25
CA PRO A 12 -13.12 32.89 33.05
C PRO A 12 -13.02 31.40 33.45
N PRO A 13 -14.13 30.69 33.79
CA PRO A 13 -14.07 29.26 34.10
C PRO A 13 -13.61 28.38 32.92
N PHE A 14 -13.68 28.87 31.68
CA PHE A 14 -13.26 28.11 30.49
C PHE A 14 -11.75 27.79 30.50
N PHE A 15 -10.94 28.62 31.18
CA PHE A 15 -9.49 28.42 31.33
C PHE A 15 -9.12 27.53 32.53
N THR A 16 -10.11 27.01 33.27
CA THR A 16 -9.87 26.12 34.42
C THR A 16 -10.53 24.78 34.14
N LEU A 17 -9.77 23.69 34.24
CA LEU A 17 -10.29 22.34 33.98
C LEU A 17 -11.47 22.03 34.90
N GLN A 18 -12.63 21.75 34.32
CA GLN A 18 -13.85 21.54 35.10
C GLN A 18 -13.80 20.19 35.86
N PRO A 19 -14.20 20.14 37.15
CA PRO A 19 -14.16 18.91 37.93
C PRO A 19 -15.25 17.90 37.52
N ASN A 20 -16.42 18.40 37.12
CA ASN A 20 -17.54 17.59 36.64
C ASN A 20 -17.24 17.04 35.24
N LEU A 21 -17.44 15.73 35.03
CA LEU A 21 -17.13 15.05 33.77
C LEU A 21 -17.96 15.55 32.59
N GLU A 22 -19.26 15.79 32.77
CA GLU A 22 -20.15 16.25 31.69
C GLU A 22 -19.80 17.69 31.30
N THR A 23 -19.57 18.58 32.28
CA THR A 23 -19.11 19.95 32.01
C THR A 23 -17.72 19.96 31.38
N ARG A 24 -16.82 19.06 31.79
CA ARG A 24 -15.49 18.91 31.19
C ARG A 24 -15.58 18.49 29.74
N LYS A 25 -16.45 17.55 29.37
CA LYS A 25 -16.66 17.17 27.96
C LYS A 25 -17.07 18.37 27.10
N VAL A 26 -18.04 19.16 27.57
CA VAL A 26 -18.47 20.38 26.86
C VAL A 26 -17.35 21.40 26.75
N GLN A 27 -16.56 21.58 27.83
CA GLN A 27 -15.37 22.43 27.81
C GLN A 27 -14.34 21.96 26.78
N LEU A 28 -14.04 20.66 26.72
CA LEU A 28 -13.07 20.08 25.79
C LEU A 28 -13.52 20.22 24.33
N GLU A 29 -14.81 20.02 24.04
CA GLU A 29 -15.38 20.27 22.70
C GLU A 29 -15.33 21.77 22.33
N GLY A 30 -15.56 22.66 23.30
CA GLY A 30 -15.38 24.10 23.11
C GLY A 30 -13.93 24.46 22.75
N TRP A 31 -12.96 23.90 23.47
CA TRP A 31 -11.53 24.08 23.17
C TRP A 31 -11.13 23.48 21.84
N LYS A 32 -11.65 22.30 21.48
CA LYS A 32 -11.44 21.69 20.16
C LYS A 32 -11.87 22.65 19.05
N SER A 33 -13.12 23.12 19.11
CA SER A 33 -13.65 24.05 18.10
C SER A 33 -12.82 25.34 17.99
N LEU A 34 -12.43 25.92 19.12
CA LEU A 34 -11.59 27.12 19.18
C LEU A 34 -10.19 26.89 18.60
N ILE A 35 -9.51 25.81 19.00
CA ILE A 35 -8.15 25.50 18.52
C ILE A 35 -8.17 25.28 17.01
N LEU A 36 -9.12 24.48 16.50
CA LEU A 36 -9.19 24.16 15.08
C LEU A 36 -9.51 25.40 14.23
N SER A 37 -10.49 26.21 14.64
CA SER A 37 -10.85 27.44 13.92
C SER A 37 -9.73 28.48 13.93
N TYR A 38 -9.05 28.65 15.06
CA TYR A 38 -7.90 29.56 15.16
C TYR A 38 -6.71 29.09 14.32
N CYS A 39 -6.39 27.79 14.35
CA CYS A 39 -5.33 27.21 13.55
C CYS A 39 -5.64 27.29 12.06
N GLN A 40 -6.90 27.10 11.66
CA GLN A 40 -7.35 27.25 10.27
C GLN A 40 -7.21 28.71 9.80
N HIS A 41 -7.68 29.68 10.59
CA HIS A 41 -7.63 31.11 10.23
C HIS A 41 -6.20 31.60 10.04
N ASN A 42 -5.27 31.19 10.92
CA ASN A 42 -3.88 31.61 10.90
C ASN A 42 -2.97 30.65 10.10
N ARG A 43 -3.52 29.60 9.48
CA ARG A 43 -2.78 28.55 8.75
C ARG A 43 -1.65 27.91 9.58
N ILE A 44 -1.94 27.62 10.86
CA ILE A 44 -1.01 27.00 11.80
C ILE A 44 -1.18 25.48 11.73
N TYR A 45 -0.14 24.77 11.31
CA TYR A 45 -0.15 23.31 11.17
C TYR A 45 0.59 22.57 12.29
N SER A 46 1.41 23.29 13.07
CA SER A 46 2.18 22.73 14.18
C SER A 46 2.13 23.64 15.39
N LEU A 47 1.86 23.07 16.56
CA LEU A 47 1.89 23.75 17.84
C LEU A 47 3.01 23.20 18.70
N GLU A 48 3.78 24.09 19.31
CA GLU A 48 4.73 23.78 20.36
C GLU A 48 4.16 24.26 21.70
N VAL A 49 3.94 23.32 22.64
CA VAL A 49 3.09 23.55 23.82
C VAL A 49 3.60 24.70 24.69
N GLN A 50 4.90 24.78 24.93
CA GLN A 50 5.49 25.85 25.75
C GLN A 50 5.44 27.22 25.07
N GLN A 51 5.73 27.27 23.78
CA GLN A 51 5.73 28.52 23.02
C GLN A 51 4.32 29.10 22.95
N TYR A 52 3.34 28.27 22.57
CA TYR A 52 1.98 28.71 22.37
C TYR A 52 1.22 29.01 23.66
N LEU A 53 1.70 28.54 24.83
CA LEU A 53 1.08 28.85 26.11
C LEU A 53 0.98 30.36 26.37
N ASN A 54 1.96 31.13 25.85
CA ASN A 54 2.01 32.58 25.99
C ASN A 54 1.27 33.34 24.87
N GLU A 55 0.84 32.62 23.84
CA GLU A 55 0.11 33.19 22.70
C GLU A 55 -1.36 33.47 23.07
N PRO A 56 -2.03 34.39 22.35
CA PRO A 56 -3.43 34.76 22.61
C PRO A 56 -4.38 33.56 22.60
N LEU A 57 -4.06 32.48 21.89
CA LEU A 57 -4.91 31.29 21.86
C LEU A 57 -5.14 30.68 23.25
N PHE A 58 -4.12 30.67 24.12
CA PHE A 58 -4.18 30.04 25.45
C PHE A 58 -4.01 31.03 26.60
N ASN A 59 -3.72 32.30 26.30
CA ASN A 59 -3.61 33.40 27.26
C ASN A 59 -4.54 34.56 26.88
N ASN A 60 -5.66 34.69 27.59
CA ASN A 60 -6.56 35.82 27.45
C ASN A 60 -6.20 36.93 28.45
N ARG A 61 -5.59 38.00 27.93
CA ARG A 61 -5.18 39.17 28.71
C ARG A 61 -6.35 40.05 29.15
N GLU A 62 -7.49 40.02 28.46
CA GLU A 62 -8.66 40.85 28.79
C GLU A 62 -9.33 40.41 30.09
N ILE A 63 -9.40 39.09 30.31
CA ILE A 63 -9.97 38.49 31.53
C ILE A 63 -8.91 38.03 32.53
N ASN A 64 -7.63 38.29 32.23
CA ASN A 64 -6.47 37.88 33.03
C ASN A 64 -6.46 36.37 33.37
N ARG A 65 -6.63 35.53 32.33
CA ARG A 65 -6.63 34.06 32.45
C ARG A 65 -5.73 33.41 31.41
N GLN A 66 -4.99 32.41 31.86
CA GLN A 66 -4.11 31.57 31.04
C GLN A 66 -4.32 30.10 31.41
N LEU A 67 -4.21 29.21 30.42
CA LEU A 67 -4.22 27.77 30.67
C LEU A 67 -2.92 27.31 31.34
N ASN A 68 -3.02 26.31 32.22
CA ASN A 68 -1.87 25.60 32.73
C ASN A 68 -1.37 24.57 31.71
N TYR A 69 -0.07 24.27 31.74
CA TYR A 69 0.57 23.28 30.86
C TYR A 69 -0.16 21.92 30.89
N ASP A 70 -0.44 21.38 32.07
CA ASP A 70 -1.11 20.07 32.21
C ASP A 70 -2.53 20.07 31.65
N THR A 71 -3.25 21.20 31.78
CA THR A 71 -4.59 21.35 31.23
C THR A 71 -4.54 21.41 29.70
N LEU A 72 -3.58 22.15 29.13
CA LEU A 72 -3.38 22.21 27.69
C LEU A 72 -3.01 20.82 27.13
N VAL A 73 -2.10 20.08 27.76
CA VAL A 73 -1.77 18.71 27.33
C VAL A 73 -2.99 17.81 27.36
N THR A 74 -3.83 17.92 28.40
CA THR A 74 -5.10 17.17 28.49
C THR A 74 -6.06 17.50 27.35
N ILE A 75 -6.18 18.78 26.99
CA ILE A 75 -6.98 19.23 25.85
C ILE A 75 -6.42 18.65 24.54
N LEU A 76 -5.11 18.76 24.32
CA LEU A 76 -4.47 18.26 23.10
C LEU A 76 -4.55 16.73 22.97
N ASP A 77 -4.47 16.00 24.09
CA ASP A 77 -4.70 14.55 24.12
C ASP A 77 -6.15 14.18 23.76
N TYR A 78 -7.13 14.98 24.19
CA TYR A 78 -8.52 14.81 23.76
C TYR A 78 -8.67 15.01 22.24
N LEU A 79 -8.00 16.03 21.68
CA LEU A 79 -7.99 16.25 20.23
C LEU A 79 -7.30 15.12 19.48
N ARG A 80 -6.26 14.52 20.06
CA ARG A 80 -5.58 13.33 19.51
C ARG A 80 -6.54 12.13 19.46
N GLU A 81 -7.33 11.89 20.51
CA GLU A 81 -8.34 10.81 20.51
C GLU A 81 -9.41 11.00 19.44
N LYS A 82 -9.69 12.25 19.05
CA LYS A 82 -10.59 12.58 17.93
C LYS A 82 -9.91 12.55 16.55
N GLY A 83 -8.60 12.29 16.48
CA GLY A 83 -7.84 12.25 15.22
C GLY A 83 -7.41 13.62 14.69
N ASN A 84 -7.64 14.70 15.43
CA ASN A 84 -7.31 16.06 15.01
C ASN A 84 -5.87 16.48 15.34
N ILE A 85 -5.17 15.71 16.16
CA ILE A 85 -3.80 16.02 16.58
C ILE A 85 -2.92 14.78 16.56
N GLU A 86 -1.65 14.98 16.20
CA GLU A 86 -0.62 13.96 16.27
C GLU A 86 0.64 14.52 16.92
N TRP A 87 1.07 13.89 18.01
CA TRP A 87 2.30 14.27 18.71
C TRP A 87 3.53 13.86 17.90
N THR A 88 4.51 14.75 17.76
CA THR A 88 5.80 14.41 17.11
C THR A 88 6.67 13.53 18.00
N ASP A 89 6.54 13.69 19.32
CA ASP A 89 7.40 13.06 20.31
C ASP A 89 6.60 12.45 21.46
N LYS A 90 7.13 11.37 22.04
CA LYS A 90 6.59 10.77 23.28
C LYS A 90 6.55 11.74 24.45
N ARG A 91 7.40 12.78 24.41
CA ARG A 91 7.50 13.84 25.43
C ARG A 91 6.41 14.91 25.32
N LYS A 92 5.54 14.83 24.29
CA LYS A 92 4.41 15.76 24.06
C LYS A 92 4.82 17.25 24.03
N VAL A 93 5.95 17.54 23.38
CA VAL A 93 6.48 18.91 23.26
C VAL A 93 5.87 19.64 22.08
N LYS A 94 5.76 18.95 20.94
CA LYS A 94 5.26 19.48 19.68
C LYS A 94 4.23 18.54 19.09
N CYS A 95 3.20 19.10 18.47
CA CYS A 95 2.16 18.34 17.79
C CYS A 95 1.74 18.99 16.47
N PHE A 96 1.33 18.15 15.53
CA PHE A 96 0.62 18.58 14.32
C PHE A 96 -0.86 18.76 14.62
N VAL A 97 -1.45 19.79 14.03
CA VAL A 97 -2.88 20.11 14.16
C VAL A 97 -3.56 19.96 12.80
N TYR A 98 -4.67 19.24 12.80
CA TYR A 98 -5.48 18.92 11.64
C TYR A 98 -6.91 19.45 11.85
N TRP A 99 -7.25 20.59 11.23
CA TRP A 99 -8.62 21.12 11.26
C TRP A 99 -9.61 20.31 10.43
N LYS A 100 -9.10 19.60 9.42
CA LYS A 100 -9.73 18.40 8.85
C LYS A 100 -8.77 17.25 9.05
N THR A 101 -9.27 16.08 9.42
CA THR A 101 -8.41 14.91 9.66
C THR A 101 -7.71 14.50 8.34
N PRO A 102 -6.58 13.77 8.41
CA PRO A 102 -5.94 13.25 7.20
C PRO A 102 -6.90 12.42 6.33
N GLU A 103 -7.81 11.66 6.95
CA GLU A 103 -8.84 10.87 6.25
C GLU A 103 -9.86 11.76 5.52
N GLU A 104 -10.33 12.82 6.17
CA GLU A 104 -11.24 13.80 5.56
C GLU A 104 -10.57 14.52 4.39
N TRP A 105 -9.31 14.93 4.55
CA TRP A 105 -8.55 15.54 3.47
C TRP A 105 -8.40 14.61 2.28
N ALA A 106 -8.07 13.34 2.53
CA ALA A 106 -7.92 12.35 1.48
C ALA A 106 -9.23 12.17 0.68
N ASN A 107 -10.38 12.14 1.37
CA ASN A 107 -11.68 12.05 0.72
C ASN A 107 -12.00 13.29 -0.13
N VAL A 108 -11.70 14.50 0.37
CA VAL A 108 -11.89 15.75 -0.40
C VAL A 108 -11.03 15.74 -1.67
N ILE A 109 -9.75 15.37 -1.55
CA ILE A 109 -8.83 15.27 -2.68
C ILE A 109 -9.34 14.22 -3.68
N TYR A 110 -9.78 13.06 -3.20
CA TYR A 110 -10.30 11.99 -4.04
C TYR A 110 -11.57 12.41 -4.81
N GLN A 111 -12.51 13.10 -4.16
CA GLN A 111 -13.70 13.64 -4.80
C GLN A 111 -13.34 14.64 -5.91
N TRP A 112 -12.33 15.47 -5.69
CA TRP A 112 -11.81 16.37 -6.72
C TRP A 112 -11.20 15.60 -7.91
N VAL A 113 -10.37 14.60 -7.65
CA VAL A 113 -9.76 13.74 -8.69
C VAL A 113 -10.86 13.06 -9.53
N GLN A 114 -11.89 12.51 -8.88
CA GLN A 114 -13.04 11.91 -9.57
C GLN A 114 -13.79 12.94 -10.43
N LYS A 115 -14.08 14.13 -9.88
CA LYS A 115 -14.78 15.21 -10.59
C LYS A 115 -13.99 15.69 -11.82
N LYS A 116 -12.66 15.71 -11.74
CA LYS A 116 -11.76 16.07 -12.85
C LYS A 116 -11.44 14.88 -13.77
N SER A 117 -11.96 13.69 -13.51
CA SER A 117 -11.68 12.45 -14.28
C SER A 117 -10.19 12.11 -14.38
N LEU A 118 -9.43 12.41 -13.32
CA LEU A 118 -7.97 12.19 -13.24
C LEU A 118 -7.60 10.86 -12.54
N THR A 119 -8.56 9.96 -12.33
CA THR A 119 -8.39 8.72 -11.53
C THR A 119 -7.31 7.78 -12.06
N ASN A 120 -7.03 7.80 -13.37
CA ASN A 120 -6.02 6.96 -14.02
C ASN A 120 -4.83 7.77 -14.54
N THR A 121 -4.61 8.96 -13.98
CA THR A 121 -3.55 9.89 -14.41
C THR A 121 -2.57 10.11 -13.28
N VAL A 122 -1.27 10.06 -13.59
CA VAL A 122 -0.23 10.40 -12.62
C VAL A 122 -0.20 11.92 -12.48
N CYS A 123 -0.41 12.40 -11.25
CA CYS A 123 -0.28 13.81 -10.90
C CYS A 123 0.84 13.97 -9.87
N THR A 124 1.60 15.05 -10.00
CA THR A 124 2.61 15.45 -9.02
C THR A 124 1.97 16.15 -7.82
N PHE A 125 2.68 16.20 -6.70
CA PHE A 125 2.19 16.92 -5.51
C PHE A 125 2.04 18.41 -5.76
N TYR A 126 2.89 18.98 -6.62
CA TYR A 126 2.78 20.39 -7.01
C TYR A 126 1.48 20.69 -7.77
N GLU A 127 1.10 19.84 -8.73
CA GLU A 127 -0.15 20.02 -9.49
C GLU A 127 -1.39 19.98 -8.58
N ILE A 128 -1.36 19.16 -7.53
CA ILE A 128 -2.48 19.05 -6.59
C ILE A 128 -2.47 20.19 -5.56
N LEU A 129 -1.32 20.48 -4.95
CA LEU A 129 -1.22 21.47 -3.87
C LEU A 129 -1.15 22.91 -4.36
N SER A 130 -0.64 23.15 -5.56
CA SER A 130 -0.31 24.49 -6.05
C SER A 130 -0.62 24.69 -7.54
N GLY A 131 -1.28 23.75 -8.21
CA GLY A 131 -1.67 23.89 -9.60
C GLY A 131 -2.82 24.89 -9.79
N ASP A 132 -2.90 25.46 -10.99
CA ASP A 132 -3.96 26.42 -11.35
C ASP A 132 -5.36 25.79 -11.25
N ASP A 133 -5.46 24.49 -11.53
CA ASP A 133 -6.69 23.70 -11.46
C ASP A 133 -7.24 23.52 -10.04
N THR A 134 -6.40 23.68 -9.02
CA THR A 134 -6.77 23.51 -7.61
C THR A 134 -6.95 24.84 -6.88
N SER A 135 -6.71 25.97 -7.53
CA SER A 135 -6.83 27.33 -6.94
C SER A 135 -8.16 27.61 -6.23
N LYS A 136 -9.25 26.92 -6.60
CA LYS A 136 -10.59 27.06 -6.00
C LYS A 136 -10.91 26.01 -4.93
N GLU A 137 -10.02 25.06 -4.71
CA GLU A 137 -10.22 23.93 -3.81
C GLU A 137 -9.64 24.22 -2.42
N GLU A 138 -10.25 23.63 -1.39
CA GLU A 138 -9.90 23.91 0.01
C GLU A 138 -8.49 23.42 0.39
N PHE A 139 -7.98 22.40 -0.32
CA PHE A 139 -6.66 21.81 -0.10
C PHE A 139 -5.55 22.56 -0.87
N HIS A 140 -5.87 23.63 -1.60
CA HIS A 140 -4.85 24.45 -2.23
C HIS A 140 -3.96 25.13 -1.18
N GLY A 141 -2.65 25.01 -1.36
CA GLY A 141 -1.65 25.45 -0.38
C GLY A 141 -1.65 24.63 0.91
N LEU A 142 -2.21 23.42 0.92
CA LEU A 142 -2.11 22.52 2.07
C LEU A 142 -0.64 22.19 2.34
N ASN A 143 -0.26 22.18 3.62
CA ASN A 143 1.09 21.79 4.03
C ASN A 143 1.42 20.37 3.52
N GLU A 144 2.60 20.21 2.95
CA GLU A 144 3.01 18.96 2.29
C GLU A 144 3.06 17.76 3.25
N ASP A 145 3.46 17.97 4.51
CA ASP A 145 3.50 16.90 5.51
C ASP A 145 2.08 16.39 5.81
N VAL A 146 1.11 17.30 5.94
CA VAL A 146 -0.31 16.95 6.16
C VAL A 146 -0.85 16.21 4.94
N PHE A 147 -0.53 16.69 3.74
CA PHE A 147 -0.94 16.06 2.49
C PHE A 147 -0.40 14.64 2.34
N ARG A 148 0.90 14.42 2.61
CA ARG A 148 1.52 13.08 2.59
C ARG A 148 0.85 12.13 3.58
N LYS A 149 0.51 12.63 4.77
CA LYS A 149 -0.22 11.85 5.78
C LYS A 149 -1.66 11.51 5.38
N ALA A 150 -2.31 12.37 4.60
CA ALA A 150 -3.63 12.10 4.06
C ALA A 150 -3.59 11.01 2.95
N ILE A 151 -2.68 11.15 1.98
CA ILE A 151 -2.68 10.28 0.79
C ILE A 151 -2.10 8.89 1.06
N ASN A 152 -1.06 8.74 1.88
CA ASN A 152 -0.37 7.44 2.03
C ASN A 152 -1.30 6.31 2.53
N PRO A 153 -2.09 6.47 3.61
CA PRO A 153 -3.02 5.43 4.08
C PRO A 153 -4.20 5.25 3.13
N PHE A 154 -4.64 6.34 2.49
CA PHE A 154 -5.75 6.33 1.53
C PHE A 154 -5.40 5.49 0.28
N GLY A 155 -4.18 5.65 -0.25
CA GLY A 155 -3.70 4.81 -1.35
C GLY A 155 -3.78 3.32 -1.00
N GLN A 156 -3.40 2.93 0.21
CA GLN A 156 -3.45 1.52 0.64
C GLN A 156 -4.86 0.97 0.83
N THR A 157 -5.83 1.80 1.22
CA THR A 157 -7.23 1.36 1.44
C THR A 157 -7.99 1.16 0.14
N PHE A 158 -7.66 1.94 -0.90
CA PHE A 158 -8.30 1.82 -2.22
C PHE A 158 -7.63 0.78 -3.14
N ILE A 159 -6.43 0.30 -2.81
CA ILE A 159 -5.82 -0.84 -3.50
C ILE A 159 -6.27 -2.15 -2.83
N SER A 160 -7.56 -2.47 -2.96
CA SER A 160 -8.15 -3.68 -2.37
C SER A 160 -7.70 -4.97 -3.08
N ASP A 161 -7.23 -4.89 -4.32
CA ASP A 161 -6.76 -6.03 -5.12
C ASP A 161 -5.35 -6.52 -4.72
N ASP A 162 -4.57 -5.71 -4.01
CA ASP A 162 -3.19 -6.09 -3.62
C ASP A 162 -3.18 -7.15 -2.53
N PHE A 163 -4.20 -7.23 -1.67
CA PHE A 163 -4.25 -8.28 -0.65
C PHE A 163 -4.44 -9.66 -1.29
N LEU A 164 -5.34 -9.78 -2.27
CA LEU A 164 -5.56 -11.01 -3.01
C LEU A 164 -4.30 -11.39 -3.81
N LEU A 165 -3.70 -10.43 -4.50
CA LEU A 165 -2.48 -10.66 -5.29
C LEU A 165 -1.28 -11.05 -4.42
N SER A 166 -1.12 -10.39 -3.26
CA SER A 166 -0.07 -10.71 -2.28
C SER A 166 -0.30 -12.08 -1.63
N ALA A 167 -1.56 -12.43 -1.31
CA ALA A 167 -1.92 -13.74 -0.79
C ALA A 167 -1.66 -14.85 -1.83
N ILE A 168 -2.01 -14.63 -3.11
CA ILE A 168 -1.66 -15.51 -4.22
C ILE A 168 -0.15 -15.71 -4.29
N GLY A 169 0.63 -14.62 -4.24
CA GLY A 169 2.08 -14.67 -4.25
C GLY A 169 2.67 -15.47 -3.08
N ALA A 170 2.16 -15.26 -1.86
CA ALA A 170 2.59 -15.99 -0.68
C ALA A 170 2.25 -17.49 -0.75
N CYS A 171 1.03 -17.84 -1.15
CA CYS A 171 0.61 -19.23 -1.36
C CYS A 171 1.42 -19.91 -2.47
N ALA A 172 1.69 -19.20 -3.57
CA ALA A 172 2.51 -19.68 -4.66
C ALA A 172 3.96 -19.96 -4.22
N ALA A 173 4.54 -19.11 -3.36
CA ALA A 173 5.89 -19.34 -2.83
C ALA A 173 5.96 -20.59 -1.94
N VAL A 174 4.98 -20.80 -1.06
CA VAL A 174 4.87 -22.01 -0.24
C VAL A 174 4.70 -23.25 -1.13
N GLY A 175 3.80 -23.18 -2.12
CA GLY A 175 3.56 -24.27 -3.05
C GLY A 175 4.78 -24.59 -3.92
N ASN A 176 5.56 -23.59 -4.34
CA ASN A 176 6.82 -23.75 -5.06
C ASN A 176 7.84 -24.54 -4.22
N ALA A 177 7.98 -24.20 -2.93
CA ALA A 177 8.87 -24.91 -2.02
C ALA A 177 8.44 -26.38 -1.81
N LEU A 178 7.13 -26.63 -1.62
CA LEU A 178 6.60 -27.98 -1.48
C LEU A 178 6.78 -28.81 -2.75
N CYS A 179 6.49 -28.24 -3.92
CA CYS A 179 6.64 -28.91 -5.21
C CYS A 179 8.11 -29.27 -5.48
N ARG A 180 9.06 -28.40 -5.10
CA ARG A 180 10.49 -28.69 -5.19
C ARG A 180 10.87 -29.93 -4.37
N LEU A 181 10.39 -30.05 -3.13
CA LEU A 181 10.65 -31.21 -2.27
C LEU A 181 10.03 -32.49 -2.83
N LEU A 182 8.77 -32.41 -3.27
CA LEU A 182 8.06 -33.56 -3.86
C LEU A 182 8.70 -34.03 -5.16
N ALA A 183 9.10 -33.11 -6.04
CA ALA A 183 9.78 -33.43 -7.28
C ALA A 183 11.15 -34.07 -7.05
N GLY A 184 11.89 -33.59 -6.04
CA GLY A 184 13.15 -34.23 -5.60
C GLY A 184 12.93 -35.67 -5.15
N HIS A 185 11.98 -35.89 -4.23
CA HIS A 185 11.65 -37.23 -3.75
C HIS A 185 11.16 -38.16 -4.87
N LEU A 186 10.33 -37.66 -5.80
CA LEU A 186 9.90 -38.43 -6.97
C LEU A 186 11.08 -38.80 -7.86
N LYS A 187 12.04 -37.89 -8.07
CA LYS A 187 13.23 -38.15 -8.88
C LYS A 187 14.15 -39.21 -8.29
N ASP A 188 14.15 -39.38 -6.98
CA ASP A 188 14.91 -40.47 -6.33
C ASP A 188 14.30 -41.85 -6.60
N MET A 189 13.01 -41.91 -6.95
CA MET A 189 12.29 -43.15 -7.22
C MET A 189 12.19 -43.47 -8.71
N VAL A 190 12.19 -42.46 -9.59
CA VAL A 190 11.98 -42.66 -11.04
C VAL A 190 12.94 -41.84 -11.91
N THR A 191 13.00 -42.20 -13.20
CA THR A 191 13.78 -41.50 -14.22
C THR A 191 13.26 -40.08 -14.44
N TYR A 192 14.14 -39.15 -14.84
CA TYR A 192 13.80 -37.75 -15.13
C TYR A 192 12.55 -37.59 -16.02
N LYS A 193 12.46 -38.33 -17.13
CA LYS A 193 11.31 -38.27 -18.04
C LYS A 193 9.98 -38.60 -17.36
N LYS A 194 9.97 -39.61 -16.49
CA LYS A 194 8.75 -40.04 -15.77
C LYS A 194 8.28 -39.00 -14.74
N CYS A 195 9.17 -38.14 -14.23
CA CYS A 195 8.80 -36.99 -13.40
C CYS A 195 8.26 -35.82 -14.24
N CYS A 196 8.91 -35.50 -15.36
CA CYS A 196 8.61 -34.29 -16.13
C CYS A 196 7.33 -34.37 -16.97
N ILE A 197 7.00 -35.54 -17.54
CA ILE A 197 5.80 -35.74 -18.36
C ILE A 197 4.49 -35.34 -17.63
N PRO A 198 4.19 -35.84 -16.41
CA PRO A 198 2.96 -35.45 -15.72
C PRO A 198 2.97 -33.96 -15.29
N LEU A 199 4.11 -33.41 -14.89
CA LEU A 199 4.22 -32.00 -14.49
C LEU A 199 3.98 -31.04 -15.66
N SER A 200 4.57 -31.33 -16.83
CA SER A 200 4.37 -30.55 -18.06
C SER A 200 2.95 -30.70 -18.61
N ALA A 201 2.32 -31.88 -18.50
CA ALA A 201 0.91 -32.07 -18.85
C ALA A 201 0.00 -31.17 -18.00
N ILE A 202 0.18 -31.18 -16.68
CA ILE A 202 -0.62 -30.36 -15.75
C ILE A 202 -0.40 -28.87 -16.03
N ALA A 203 0.86 -28.44 -16.20
CA ALA A 203 1.18 -27.05 -16.52
C ALA A 203 0.50 -26.58 -17.82
N THR A 204 0.53 -27.42 -18.86
CA THR A 204 -0.09 -27.12 -20.16
C THR A 204 -1.61 -26.96 -20.02
N VAL A 205 -2.27 -27.85 -19.29
CA VAL A 205 -3.72 -27.76 -19.03
C VAL A 205 -4.06 -26.49 -18.25
N LEU A 206 -3.28 -26.16 -17.21
CA LEU A 206 -3.53 -24.97 -16.39
C LEU A 206 -3.35 -23.67 -17.18
N VAL A 207 -2.27 -23.53 -17.95
CA VAL A 207 -1.99 -22.32 -18.73
C VAL A 207 -3.01 -22.16 -19.86
N SER A 208 -3.36 -23.24 -20.57
CA SER A 208 -4.35 -23.18 -21.65
C SER A 208 -5.76 -22.86 -21.15
N THR A 209 -6.11 -23.29 -19.93
CA THR A 209 -7.43 -23.01 -19.33
C THR A 209 -7.48 -21.71 -18.53
N LEU A 210 -6.35 -21.02 -18.33
CA LEU A 210 -6.26 -19.79 -17.54
C LEU A 210 -7.20 -18.68 -18.05
N ILE A 211 -7.40 -18.58 -19.37
CA ILE A 211 -8.27 -17.58 -19.99
C ILE A 211 -9.71 -17.72 -19.47
N PHE A 212 -10.19 -18.95 -19.27
CA PHE A 212 -11.56 -19.22 -18.82
C PHE A 212 -11.77 -18.85 -17.34
N THR A 213 -10.70 -18.77 -16.53
CA THR A 213 -10.82 -18.42 -15.11
C THR A 213 -11.31 -16.98 -14.90
N THR A 214 -11.21 -16.13 -15.92
CA THR A 214 -11.70 -14.74 -15.90
C THR A 214 -13.23 -14.63 -15.92
N GLU A 215 -13.94 -15.69 -16.31
CA GLU A 215 -15.41 -15.74 -16.37
C GLU A 215 -16.03 -16.26 -15.06
N PHE A 216 -15.20 -16.64 -14.07
CA PHE A 216 -15.63 -17.23 -12.80
C PHE A 216 -15.16 -16.39 -11.60
N HIS A 217 -15.45 -16.88 -10.39
CA HIS A 217 -15.05 -16.20 -9.15
C HIS A 217 -13.52 -16.02 -9.06
N PRO A 218 -12.99 -14.89 -8.54
CA PRO A 218 -11.55 -14.59 -8.48
C PRO A 218 -10.67 -15.66 -7.80
N LEU A 219 -11.26 -16.47 -6.93
CA LEU A 219 -10.58 -17.60 -6.29
C LEU A 219 -10.16 -18.70 -7.27
N PHE A 220 -10.86 -18.87 -8.40
CA PHE A 220 -10.45 -19.82 -9.45
C PHE A 220 -9.17 -19.34 -10.14
N TYR A 221 -9.11 -18.05 -10.48
CA TYR A 221 -7.89 -17.44 -10.99
C TYR A 221 -6.73 -17.59 -9.99
N ALA A 222 -6.99 -17.30 -8.71
CA ALA A 222 -6.01 -17.46 -7.63
C ALA A 222 -5.46 -18.90 -7.56
N ALA A 223 -6.34 -19.91 -7.58
CA ALA A 223 -5.94 -21.31 -7.53
C ALA A 223 -5.09 -21.71 -8.76
N TRP A 224 -5.49 -21.28 -9.96
CA TRP A 224 -4.75 -21.60 -11.20
C TRP A 224 -3.35 -21.01 -11.20
N ILE A 225 -3.19 -19.76 -10.76
CA ILE A 225 -1.88 -19.12 -10.66
C ILE A 225 -1.01 -19.81 -9.60
N VAL A 226 -1.56 -20.09 -8.41
CA VAL A 226 -0.82 -20.75 -7.32
C VAL A 226 -0.30 -22.11 -7.78
N ILE A 227 -1.13 -22.95 -8.42
CA ILE A 227 -0.73 -24.28 -8.86
C ILE A 227 0.31 -24.17 -9.99
N SER A 228 0.11 -23.28 -10.97
CA SER A 228 1.04 -23.10 -12.10
C SER A 228 2.43 -22.66 -11.63
N VAL A 229 2.50 -21.69 -10.72
CA VAL A 229 3.77 -21.20 -10.16
C VAL A 229 4.41 -22.25 -9.24
N SER A 230 3.61 -23.06 -8.55
CA SER A 230 4.12 -24.16 -7.73
C SER A 230 4.88 -25.19 -8.58
N ILE A 231 4.34 -25.57 -9.75
CA ILE A 231 4.96 -26.54 -10.67
C ILE A 231 6.34 -26.05 -11.16
N THR A 232 6.52 -24.74 -11.31
CA THR A 232 7.81 -24.15 -11.70
C THR A 232 8.91 -24.48 -10.68
N GLY A 233 8.55 -24.69 -9.40
CA GLY A 233 9.48 -25.11 -8.34
C GLY A 233 10.18 -26.45 -8.62
N SER A 234 9.54 -27.33 -9.40
CA SER A 234 10.10 -28.63 -9.76
C SER A 234 11.37 -28.53 -10.61
N GLN A 235 11.51 -27.48 -11.43
CA GLN A 235 12.69 -27.26 -12.28
C GLN A 235 13.97 -27.15 -11.45
N TYR A 236 13.90 -26.53 -10.27
CA TYR A 236 15.05 -26.36 -9.38
C TYR A 236 15.56 -27.67 -8.77
N ALA A 237 14.68 -28.67 -8.64
CA ALA A 237 15.05 -30.00 -8.17
C ALA A 237 15.49 -30.91 -9.32
N LEU A 238 14.79 -30.86 -10.46
CA LEU A 238 14.97 -31.81 -11.56
C LEU A 238 16.12 -31.43 -12.52
N MET A 239 16.41 -30.14 -12.72
CA MET A 239 17.46 -29.71 -13.65
C MET A 239 18.87 -30.20 -13.26
N PRO A 240 19.32 -30.10 -12.00
CA PRO A 240 20.61 -30.65 -11.61
C PRO A 240 20.71 -32.16 -11.89
N SER A 241 19.66 -32.90 -11.57
CA SER A 241 19.60 -34.35 -11.81
C SER A 241 19.65 -34.70 -13.30
N ALA A 242 18.99 -33.91 -14.16
CA ALA A 242 19.10 -34.08 -15.61
C ALA A 242 20.53 -33.87 -16.10
N VAL A 243 21.18 -32.80 -15.61
CA VAL A 243 22.55 -32.47 -16.04
C VAL A 243 23.52 -33.58 -15.66
N THR A 244 23.42 -34.13 -14.45
CA THR A 244 24.30 -35.24 -14.04
C THR A 244 23.97 -36.55 -14.78
N GLU A 245 22.71 -36.80 -15.13
CA GLU A 245 22.28 -37.98 -15.90
C GLU A 245 22.78 -37.94 -17.36
N TYR A 246 22.78 -36.76 -18.01
CA TYR A 246 23.19 -36.62 -19.42
C TYR A 246 24.67 -36.29 -19.63
N PHE A 247 25.26 -35.44 -18.79
CA PHE A 247 26.65 -34.97 -18.95
C PHE A 247 27.63 -35.67 -18.01
N GLY A 248 27.13 -36.47 -17.06
CA GLY A 248 27.94 -37.15 -16.04
C GLY A 248 28.34 -36.24 -14.87
N GLU A 249 28.99 -36.83 -13.86
CA GLU A 249 29.37 -36.12 -12.63
C GLU A 249 30.60 -35.22 -12.78
N ARG A 250 31.43 -35.48 -13.80
CA ARG A 250 32.65 -34.71 -14.06
C ARG A 250 32.27 -33.31 -14.55
N TYR A 251 32.67 -32.28 -13.80
CA TYR A 251 32.29 -30.88 -14.02
C TYR A 251 30.79 -30.58 -13.82
N ALA A 252 30.06 -31.41 -13.06
CA ALA A 252 28.62 -31.24 -12.81
C ALA A 252 28.25 -29.81 -12.39
N SER A 253 28.97 -29.21 -11.44
CA SER A 253 28.68 -27.86 -10.94
C SER A 253 28.75 -26.79 -12.04
N ILE A 254 29.71 -26.89 -12.97
CA ILE A 254 29.86 -25.94 -14.08
C ILE A 254 28.75 -26.18 -15.11
N ASN A 255 28.46 -27.44 -15.46
CA ASN A 255 27.40 -27.78 -16.40
C ASN A 255 26.02 -27.34 -15.87
N ILE A 256 25.77 -27.51 -14.57
CA ILE A 256 24.55 -27.02 -13.90
C ILE A 256 24.48 -25.50 -14.02
N GLY A 257 25.56 -24.79 -13.69
CA GLY A 257 25.63 -23.34 -13.83
C GLY A 257 25.33 -22.87 -15.26
N LEU A 258 25.89 -23.52 -16.28
CA LEU A 258 25.64 -23.20 -17.69
C LEU A 258 24.17 -23.43 -18.10
N VAL A 259 23.54 -24.51 -17.63
CA VAL A 259 22.12 -24.75 -17.89
C VAL A 259 21.24 -23.69 -17.22
N TYR A 260 21.55 -23.27 -16.00
CA TYR A 260 20.83 -22.17 -15.35
C TYR A 260 21.10 -20.81 -16.00
N MET A 261 22.21 -20.61 -16.72
CA MET A 261 22.39 -19.39 -17.52
C MET A 261 21.35 -19.26 -18.63
N SER A 262 20.83 -20.38 -19.16
CA SER A 262 19.75 -20.35 -20.16
C SER A 262 18.46 -19.74 -19.60
N THR A 263 18.18 -19.93 -18.30
CA THR A 263 16.97 -19.35 -17.67
C THR A 263 17.09 -17.85 -17.48
N VAL A 264 18.31 -17.33 -17.22
CA VAL A 264 18.57 -15.89 -17.18
C VAL A 264 18.29 -15.25 -18.53
N ILE A 265 18.81 -15.84 -19.61
CA ILE A 265 18.58 -15.36 -20.98
C ILE A 265 17.08 -15.43 -21.31
N ALA A 266 16.41 -16.54 -20.97
CA ALA A 266 14.98 -16.71 -21.19
C ALA A 266 14.14 -15.68 -20.41
N ASN A 267 14.51 -15.34 -19.17
CA ASN A 267 13.81 -14.33 -18.38
C ASN A 267 13.95 -12.92 -18.98
N ILE A 268 15.13 -12.55 -19.45
CA ILE A 268 15.36 -11.24 -20.09
C ILE A 268 14.58 -11.15 -21.41
N LEU A 269 14.70 -12.16 -22.27
CA LEU A 269 13.96 -12.21 -23.54
C LEU A 269 12.46 -12.28 -23.32
N GLY A 270 12.02 -13.04 -22.30
CA GLY A 270 10.62 -13.15 -21.90
C GLY A 270 10.06 -11.82 -21.40
N ALA A 271 10.81 -11.07 -20.58
CA ALA A 271 10.37 -9.77 -20.06
C ALA A 271 10.22 -8.73 -21.19
N VAL A 272 11.25 -8.57 -22.02
CA VAL A 272 11.23 -7.61 -23.14
C VAL A 272 10.20 -8.04 -24.20
N GLY A 273 10.22 -9.33 -24.54
CA GLY A 273 9.34 -9.93 -25.56
C GLY A 273 7.87 -9.87 -25.15
N SER A 274 7.54 -10.20 -23.90
CA SER A 274 6.15 -10.11 -23.40
C SER A 274 5.63 -8.68 -23.41
N GLN A 275 6.46 -7.69 -23.04
CA GLN A 275 6.05 -6.30 -23.02
C GLN A 275 5.72 -5.78 -24.43
N VAL A 276 6.55 -6.12 -25.42
CA VAL A 276 6.33 -5.77 -26.84
C VAL A 276 5.15 -6.54 -27.40
N LEU A 277 5.10 -7.85 -27.20
CA LEU A 277 4.10 -8.72 -27.83
C LEU A 277 2.69 -8.42 -27.29
N THR A 278 2.55 -8.15 -26.00
CA THR A 278 1.26 -7.79 -25.37
C THR A 278 0.66 -6.51 -25.94
N GLN A 279 1.48 -5.57 -26.45
CA GLN A 279 0.97 -4.37 -27.14
C GLN A 279 0.28 -4.69 -28.48
N TYR A 280 0.70 -5.77 -29.16
CA TYR A 280 0.16 -6.14 -30.47
C TYR A 280 -0.98 -7.16 -30.39
N ILE A 281 -0.86 -8.18 -29.53
CA ILE A 281 -1.82 -9.30 -29.48
C ILE A 281 -2.72 -9.28 -28.23
N GLY A 282 -2.47 -8.35 -27.31
CA GLY A 282 -3.17 -8.26 -26.02
C GLY A 282 -2.89 -9.44 -25.08
N TRP A 283 -3.44 -9.36 -23.87
CA TRP A 283 -3.23 -10.37 -22.83
C TRP A 283 -3.80 -11.75 -23.17
N LYS A 284 -4.96 -11.81 -23.84
CA LYS A 284 -5.56 -13.08 -24.27
C LYS A 284 -4.69 -13.78 -25.33
N GLY A 285 -4.13 -13.03 -26.27
CA GLY A 285 -3.18 -13.56 -27.26
C GLY A 285 -1.89 -14.04 -26.62
N MET A 286 -1.37 -13.29 -25.63
CA MET A 286 -0.17 -13.66 -24.89
C MET A 286 -0.34 -15.00 -24.16
N ILE A 287 -1.47 -15.22 -23.49
CA ILE A 287 -1.76 -16.49 -22.80
C ILE A 287 -1.83 -17.65 -23.79
N ALA A 288 -2.42 -17.46 -24.98
CA ALA A 288 -2.46 -18.48 -26.02
C ALA A 288 -1.06 -18.85 -26.56
N VAL A 289 -0.17 -17.86 -26.71
CA VAL A 289 1.23 -18.09 -27.11
C VAL A 289 1.97 -18.88 -26.03
N ILE A 290 1.79 -18.54 -24.75
CA ILE A 290 2.42 -19.28 -23.64
C ILE A 290 1.88 -20.72 -23.59
N ALA A 291 0.57 -20.91 -23.75
CA ALA A 291 -0.06 -22.23 -23.79
C ALA A 291 0.50 -23.10 -24.93
N PHE A 292 0.71 -22.50 -26.11
CA PHE A 292 1.33 -23.17 -27.25
C PHE A 292 2.79 -23.56 -26.98
N CYS A 293 3.58 -22.66 -26.37
CA CYS A 293 4.95 -22.97 -25.96
C CYS A 293 5.01 -24.11 -24.93
N THR A 294 4.08 -24.15 -23.96
CA THR A 294 4.02 -25.25 -22.98
C THR A 294 3.60 -26.58 -23.61
N LEU A 295 2.74 -26.54 -24.63
CA LEU A 295 2.35 -27.73 -25.40
C LEU A 295 3.56 -28.32 -26.14
N ILE A 296 4.37 -27.48 -26.80
CA ILE A 296 5.60 -27.92 -27.47
C ILE A 296 6.59 -28.53 -26.47
N ASP A 297 6.70 -27.96 -25.27
CA ASP A 297 7.56 -28.51 -24.21
C ASP A 297 7.09 -29.90 -23.79
N PHE A 298 5.78 -30.09 -23.59
CA PHE A 298 5.19 -31.40 -23.31
C PHE A 298 5.49 -32.43 -24.41
N GLU A 299 5.34 -32.06 -25.69
CA GLU A 299 5.63 -32.96 -26.83
C GLU A 299 7.10 -33.35 -26.93
N LYS A 300 8.03 -32.50 -26.49
CA LYS A 300 9.47 -32.79 -26.51
C LYS A 300 9.94 -33.63 -25.32
N VAL A 301 9.21 -33.58 -24.21
CA VAL A 301 9.51 -34.32 -22.98
C VAL A 301 8.91 -35.73 -23.01
N GLY A 302 7.76 -35.91 -23.66
CA GLY A 302 7.10 -37.21 -23.91
C GLY A 302 7.86 -38.09 -24.88
#